data_AF-A0A329ZBE2-F1
#
_entry.id   AF-A0A329ZBE2-F1
#
_cell.length_a   1.000
_cell.length_b   1.000
_cell.length_c   1.000
_cell.angle_alpha   90.00
_cell.angle_beta   90.00
_cell.angle_gamma   90.00
#
_symmetry.space_group_name_H-M   'P 1'
#
loop_
_entity.id
_entity.type
_entity.pdbx_description
1 polymer ?
#
loop_
_entity_poly.entity_id
_entity_poly.type
_entity_poly.pdbx_seq_one_letter_code
_entity_poly.pdbx_strand_id
1 'polypeptide(L)' 'MEEFEYKLVMFGFSALCEDLEEVQRRLSLYPKERYELENGEECFLINLKTKEQFPIILENNRFIILKTPKNLA' A
#
# COMPACT_ATOMS: atom_id res chain seq x y z
N MET A 1 -16.44 8.01 15.44
CA MET A 1 -15.01 7.63 15.39
C MET A 1 -14.85 7.01 14.03
N GLU A 2 -14.10 7.62 13.12
CA GLU A 2 -13.86 7.04 11.79
C GLU A 2 -13.15 5.69 11.99
N GLU A 3 -13.72 4.62 11.43
CA GLU A 3 -13.17 3.27 11.52
C GLU A 3 -12.21 3.06 10.35
N PHE A 4 -10.91 2.97 10.62
CA PHE A 4 -9.93 2.72 9.57
C PHE A 4 -9.98 1.26 9.10
N GLU A 5 -10.20 1.04 7.82
CA GLU A 5 -10.20 -0.31 7.24
C GLU A 5 -8.82 -0.77 6.78
N TYR A 6 -7.92 0.16 6.44
CA TYR A 6 -6.64 -0.17 5.84
C TYR A 6 -5.46 0.55 6.50
N LYS A 7 -4.31 -0.12 6.50
CA LYS A 7 -3.00 0.49 6.77
C LYS A 7 -2.15 0.40 5.50
N LEU A 8 -1.88 1.53 4.89
CA LEU A 8 -0.98 1.67 3.75
C LEU A 8 0.45 1.85 4.23
N VAL A 9 1.38 1.04 3.73
CA VAL A 9 2.82 1.12 4.01
C VAL A 9 3.56 1.39 2.70
N MET A 10 4.33 2.48 2.67
CA MET A 10 5.13 2.91 1.51
C MET A 10 6.45 3.47 2.01
N PHE A 11 7.58 2.95 1.52
CA PHE A 11 8.93 3.49 1.77
C PHE A 11 9.24 3.67 3.28
N GLY A 12 8.93 2.67 4.10
CA GLY A 12 9.11 2.71 5.56
C GLY A 12 8.11 3.60 6.34
N PHE A 13 7.22 4.32 5.66
CA PHE A 13 6.14 5.10 6.30
C PHE A 13 4.82 4.35 6.28
N SER A 14 3.95 4.63 7.24
CA SER A 14 2.61 4.06 7.27
C SER A 14 1.51 5.10 7.50
N ALA A 15 0.36 4.85 6.90
CA ALA A 15 -0.84 5.68 6.98
C ALA A 15 -2.07 4.81 7.22
N LEU A 16 -2.93 5.23 8.15
CA LEU A 16 -4.28 4.65 8.29
C LEU A 16 -5.20 5.29 7.25
N CYS A 17 -6.00 4.45 6.59
CA CYS A 17 -6.97 4.86 5.58
C CYS A 17 -8.35 4.34 5.95
N GLU A 18 -9.37 5.18 5.78
CA GLU A 18 -10.77 4.83 6.04
C GLU A 18 -11.24 3.73 5.11
N ASP A 19 -10.93 3.85 3.82
CA ASP A 19 -11.37 2.93 2.78
C ASP A 19 -10.33 2.80 1.64
N LEU A 20 -10.67 2.02 0.61
CA LEU A 20 -9.83 1.86 -0.58
C LEU A 20 -9.76 3.12 -1.45
N GLU A 21 -10.75 4.01 -1.41
CA GLU A 21 -10.74 5.25 -2.18
C GLU A 21 -9.64 6.19 -1.66
N GLU A 22 -9.53 6.31 -0.34
CA GLU A 22 -8.44 7.05 0.30
C GLU A 22 -7.07 6.44 -0.03
N VAL A 23 -6.97 5.10 -0.01
CA VAL A 23 -5.73 4.40 -0.40
C VAL A 23 -5.33 4.80 -1.83
N GLN A 24 -6.25 4.76 -2.79
CA GLN A 24 -5.97 5.14 -4.18
C GLN A 24 -5.55 6.62 -4.30
N ARG A 25 -6.23 7.51 -3.59
CA ARG A 25 -5.88 8.93 -3.54
C ARG A 25 -4.44 9.12 -3.06
N ARG A 26 -4.06 8.48 -1.95
CA ARG A 26 -2.70 8.55 -1.40
C ARG A 26 -1.67 7.95 -2.35
N LEU A 27 -1.95 6.79 -2.95
CA LEU A 27 -1.06 6.16 -3.95
C LEU A 27 -0.73 7.09 -5.11
N SER A 28 -1.68 7.91 -5.57
CA SER A 28 -1.44 8.86 -6.66
C SER A 28 -0.45 9.99 -6.32
N LEU A 29 -0.22 10.24 -5.03
CA LEU A 29 0.63 11.32 -4.51
C LEU A 29 2.06 10.88 -4.19
N TYR A 30 2.30 9.57 -4.02
CA TYR A 30 3.63 9.09 -3.66
C TYR A 30 4.62 9.30 -4.83
N PRO A 31 5.86 9.73 -4.54
CA PRO A 31 6.89 9.90 -5.55
C PRO A 31 7.30 8.53 -6.09
N LYS A 32 7.27 8.39 -7.41
CA LYS A 32 7.52 7.12 -8.10
C LYS A 32 9.02 6.85 -8.21
N GLU A 33 9.80 7.93 -8.26
CA GLU A 33 11.25 7.95 -8.28
C GLU A 33 11.83 7.23 -7.04
N ARG A 34 11.13 7.27 -5.90
CA ARG A 34 11.55 6.54 -4.69
C ARG A 34 11.45 5.03 -4.82
N TYR A 35 10.52 4.53 -5.64
CA TYR A 35 10.31 3.09 -5.81
C TYR A 35 11.50 2.39 -6.45
N GLU A 36 12.17 3.05 -7.40
CA GLU A 36 13.38 2.54 -8.04
C GLU A 36 14.63 2.68 -7.16
N LEU A 37 14.67 3.70 -6.29
CA LEU A 37 15.82 4.00 -5.44
C LEU A 37 15.88 3.17 -4.16
N GLU A 38 14.74 2.85 -3.56
CA GLU A 38 14.68 2.22 -2.23
C GLU A 38 14.41 0.71 -2.25
N ASN A 39 14.42 0.05 -3.41
CA ASN A 39 13.99 -1.36 -3.59
C ASN A 39 12.59 -1.59 -2.98
N GLY A 40 11.53 -1.45 -3.78
CA GLY A 40 10.12 -1.49 -3.39
C GLY A 40 9.57 -2.70 -2.59
N GLU A 41 10.41 -3.50 -1.94
CA GLU A 41 10.10 -4.58 -1.00
C GLU A 41 9.27 -4.11 0.22
N GLU A 42 9.25 -2.81 0.53
CA GLU A 42 8.52 -2.26 1.68
C GLU A 42 7.18 -1.57 1.33
N CYS A 43 6.65 -1.79 0.11
CA CYS A 43 5.36 -1.23 -0.30
C CYS A 43 4.24 -2.28 -0.22
N PHE A 44 3.28 -2.09 0.69
CA PHE A 44 2.13 -3.00 0.86
C PHE A 44 0.94 -2.34 1.55
N LEU A 45 -0.24 -2.91 1.33
CA LEU A 45 -1.49 -2.55 1.99
C LEU A 45 -1.87 -3.65 2.98
N ILE A 46 -2.27 -3.30 4.18
CA ILE A 46 -2.83 -4.24 5.15
C ILE A 46 -4.33 -3.96 5.30
N ASN A 47 -5.17 -4.98 5.14
CA ASN A 47 -6.56 -4.93 5.57
C ASN A 47 -6.61 -5.14 7.09
N LEU A 48 -7.11 -4.15 7.83
CA LEU A 48 -7.09 -4.17 9.30
C LEU A 48 -8.14 -5.13 9.89
N LYS A 49 -9.19 -5.47 9.13
CA LYS A 49 -10.23 -6.43 9.53
C LYS A 49 -9.76 -7.86 9.33
N THR A 50 -9.19 -8.18 8.16
CA THR A 50 -8.75 -9.56 7.82
C THR A 50 -7.30 -9.87 8.18
N LYS A 51 -6.50 -8.83 8.45
CA LYS A 51 -5.03 -8.89 8.65
C LYS A 51 -4.25 -9.36 7.41
N GLU A 52 -4.90 -9.41 6.25
CA GLU A 52 -4.24 -9.76 4.99
C GLU A 52 -3.35 -8.61 4.49
N GLN A 53 -2.18 -8.98 3.96
CA GLN A 53 -1.22 -8.06 3.39
C GLN A 53 -1.15 -8.22 1.87
N PHE A 54 -1.37 -7.13 1.15
CA PHE A 54 -1.38 -7.04 -0.31
C PHE A 54 -0.14 -6.26 -0.77
N PRO A 55 0.78 -6.87 -1.53
CA PRO A 55 1.94 -6.16 -2.07
C PRO A 55 1.54 -5.02 -3.00
N ILE A 56 2.33 -3.95 -3.02
CA ILE A 56 2.16 -2.83 -3.95
C ILE A 56 3.36 -2.79 -4.88
N ILE A 57 3.09 -2.77 -6.18
CA ILE A 57 4.10 -2.68 -7.22
C ILE A 57 3.95 -1.39 -8.02
N LEU A 58 5.04 -0.89 -8.61
CA LEU A 58 4.98 0.16 -9.62
C LEU A 58 4.93 -0.50 -11.01
N GLU A 59 3.83 -0.32 -11.73
CA GLU A 59 3.66 -0.80 -13.10
C GLU A 59 3.12 0.35 -13.96
N ASN A 60 3.70 0.54 -15.16
CA ASN A 60 3.28 1.60 -16.09
C ASN A 60 3.19 3.00 -15.42
N ASN A 61 4.17 3.31 -14.56
CA ASN A 61 4.24 4.57 -13.82
C ASN A 61 3.04 4.79 -12.87
N ARG A 62 2.43 3.72 -12.35
CA ARG A 62 1.33 3.75 -11.37
C ARG A 62 1.52 2.68 -10.30
N PHE A 63 1.19 3.00 -9.06
CA PHE A 63 1.19 2.01 -8.00
C PHE A 63 -0.05 1.12 -8.09
N ILE A 64 0.15 -0.18 -8.08
CA ILE A 64 -0.90 -1.19 -8.21
C ILE A 64 -0.84 -2.13 -7.00
N ILE A 65 -1.99 -2.33 -6.35
CA ILE A 65 -2.14 -3.31 -5.27
C ILE A 65 -2.36 -4.69 -5.89
N LEU A 66 -1.49 -5.64 -5.58
CA LEU A 66 -1.63 -7.02 -6.01
C LEU A 66 -2.68 -7.74 -5.17
N LYS A 67 -3.63 -8.41 -5.83
CA LYS A 67 -4.73 -9.13 -5.17
C LYS A 67 -4.29 -10.41 -4.45
N THR A 68 -3.10 -10.91 -4.74
CA THR A 68 -2.58 -12.11 -4.10
C THR A 68 -1.87 -11.71 -2.81
N PRO A 69 -2.41 -12.06 -1.63
CA PRO A 69 -1.74 -11.76 -0.38
C PRO A 69 -0.40 -12.51 -0.33
N LYS A 70 0.65 -11.86 0.18
CA LYS A 70 1.88 -12.59 0.54
C LYS A 70 1.58 -13.36 1.82
N ASN A 71 1.61 -14.69 1.76
CA ASN A 71 1.71 -15.48 2.99
C ASN A 71 3.05 -15.14 3.63
N LEU A 72 3.00 -14.55 4.83
CA LEU A 72 4.15 -14.43 5.71
C LEU A 72 4.52 -15.87 6.11
N ALA A 73 5.52 -16.42 5.43
CA ALA A 73 6.12 -17.72 5.75
C ALA A 73 6.91 -17.65 7.07
#